data_AF-A0A2G6X6W9-F1
#
_entry.id   AF-A0A2G6X6W9-F1
#
_cell.length_a   1.000
_cell.length_b   1.000
_cell.length_c   1.000
_cell.angle_alpha   90.00
_cell.angle_beta   90.00
_cell.angle_gamma   90.00
#
_symmetry.space_group_name_H-M   'P 1'
#
loop_
_entity.id
_entity.type
_entity.pdbx_description
1 polymer ?
#
loop_
_entity_poly.entity_id
_entity_poly.type
_entity_poly.pdbx_seq_one_letter_code
_entity_poly.pdbx_strand_id
1 'polypeptide(L)'
;MKTLLNSLLAVACVALLSACGARGGPETELVGVYAVERNGVLKEVVKIERDGDRYVMRDKVRTPEWSEPKMQMQPVSRERWSRITTDTENTSFVGISSDQLGIFKVPPGWQKNGFKTQTGYFLFYSQGPVEAHKL
;
A
#
# COMPACT_ATOMS: atom_id res chain seq x y z
N MET A 1 1.96 55.90 -42.45
CA MET A 1 3.36 55.98 -42.92
C MET A 1 4.27 56.27 -41.74
N LYS A 2 5.43 55.60 -41.72
CA LYS A 2 6.56 55.70 -40.75
C LYS A 2 6.47 54.79 -39.51
N THR A 3 6.87 53.56 -39.77
CA THR A 3 7.75 52.68 -38.99
C THR A 3 8.77 53.41 -38.09
N LEU A 4 9.11 52.84 -36.93
CA LEU A 4 10.38 52.11 -36.68
C LEU A 4 10.57 51.84 -35.17
N LEU A 5 10.72 50.55 -34.85
CA LEU A 5 11.58 49.91 -33.83
C LEU A 5 11.81 50.55 -32.45
N ASN A 6 11.54 49.79 -31.38
CA ASN A 6 12.63 49.01 -30.77
C ASN A 6 12.14 47.92 -29.80
N SER A 7 12.74 46.75 -29.96
CA SER A 7 12.55 45.52 -29.21
C SER A 7 13.10 45.61 -27.79
N LEU A 8 12.40 45.00 -26.82
CA LEU A 8 13.02 44.39 -25.64
C LEU A 8 12.21 43.16 -25.25
N LEU A 9 12.76 42.01 -25.62
CA LEU A 9 12.46 40.70 -25.04
C LEU A 9 12.55 40.80 -23.51
N ALA A 10 11.49 40.42 -22.81
CA ALA A 10 11.57 39.98 -21.44
C ALA A 10 10.78 38.67 -21.32
N VAL A 11 11.49 37.58 -21.61
CA VAL A 11 11.13 36.23 -21.20
C VAL A 11 11.15 36.21 -19.68
N ALA A 12 10.01 35.95 -19.04
CA ALA A 12 9.98 35.52 -17.64
C ALA A 12 9.24 34.18 -17.59
N CYS A 13 10.06 33.14 -17.49
CA CYS A 13 9.70 31.74 -17.44
C CYS A 13 8.73 31.43 -16.29
N VAL A 14 7.67 30.69 -16.64
CA VAL A 14 7.19 29.47 -15.96
C VAL A 14 7.52 29.36 -14.46
N ALA A 15 6.56 29.72 -13.62
CA ALA A 15 6.44 29.17 -12.27
C ALA A 15 5.37 28.06 -12.26
N LEU A 16 5.66 26.94 -12.92
CA LEU A 16 4.92 25.67 -12.81
C LEU A 16 5.83 24.59 -12.22
N LEU A 17 6.39 24.84 -11.03
CA LEU A 17 7.03 23.83 -10.19
C LEU A 17 6.78 24.32 -8.75
N SER A 18 5.89 23.72 -7.96
CA SER A 18 6.21 22.49 -7.23
C SER A 18 4.93 21.81 -6.72
N ALA A 19 4.41 20.84 -7.47
CA ALA A 19 3.52 19.82 -6.90
C ALA A 19 3.83 18.43 -7.48
N CYS A 20 5.10 18.18 -7.81
CA CYS A 20 5.67 16.84 -7.96
C CYS A 20 6.29 16.41 -6.62
N GLY A 21 5.54 16.57 -5.52
CA GLY A 21 5.75 15.67 -4.39
C GLY A 21 5.19 14.32 -4.81
N ALA A 22 5.95 13.24 -4.64
CA ALA A 22 5.56 11.88 -4.99
C ALA A 22 4.22 11.51 -4.31
N ARG A 23 3.09 11.89 -4.93
CA ARG A 23 1.74 11.50 -4.51
C ARG A 23 1.72 10.00 -4.66
N GLY A 24 1.87 9.30 -3.54
CA GLY A 24 1.84 7.85 -3.55
C GLY A 24 0.50 7.38 -4.08
N GLY A 25 0.50 6.21 -4.71
CA GLY A 25 -0.73 5.52 -5.08
C GLY A 25 -1.60 5.21 -3.86
N PRO A 26 -2.80 4.63 -4.06
CA PRO A 26 -3.69 4.25 -2.97
C PRO A 26 -3.01 3.36 -1.92
N GLU A 27 -1.96 2.63 -2.30
CA GLU A 27 -1.14 1.78 -1.44
C GLU A 27 -0.40 2.54 -0.33
N THR A 28 -0.27 3.88 -0.43
CA THR A 28 0.29 4.68 0.68
C THR A 28 -0.57 4.58 1.93
N GLU A 29 -1.87 4.30 1.79
CA GLU A 29 -2.73 3.98 2.92
C GLU A 29 -2.33 2.69 3.65
N LEU A 30 -1.56 1.80 3.02
CA LEU A 30 -1.07 0.56 3.64
C LEU A 30 0.23 0.75 4.43
N VAL A 31 0.80 1.95 4.48
CA VAL A 31 1.96 2.25 5.34
C VAL A 31 1.52 2.28 6.80
N GLY A 32 2.17 1.51 7.66
CA GLY A 32 1.83 1.42 9.08
C GLY A 32 2.29 0.13 9.75
N VAL A 33 2.00 0.01 11.05
CA VAL A 33 2.21 -1.21 11.83
C VAL A 33 0.91 -1.99 11.88
N TYR A 34 1.02 -3.30 11.74
CA TYR A 34 -0.10 -4.22 11.73
C TYR A 34 0.06 -5.26 12.83
N ALA A 35 -1.01 -5.39 13.60
CA ALA A 35 -1.14 -6.39 14.64
C ALA A 35 -2.14 -7.47 14.23
N VAL A 36 -1.95 -8.66 14.78
CA VAL A 36 -2.90 -9.76 14.68
C VAL A 36 -3.35 -10.13 16.08
N GLU A 37 -4.64 -10.37 16.25
CA GLU A 37 -5.19 -10.83 17.51
C GLU A 37 -4.88 -12.32 17.73
N ARG A 38 -4.37 -12.63 18.92
CA ARG A 38 -4.11 -13.98 19.40
C ARG A 38 -4.54 -14.06 20.86
N ASN A 39 -5.53 -14.89 21.15
CA ASN A 39 -6.08 -15.10 22.50
C ASN A 39 -6.50 -13.79 23.19
N GLY A 40 -7.21 -12.90 22.48
CA GLY A 40 -7.66 -11.62 23.04
C GLY A 40 -6.59 -10.52 23.10
N VAL A 41 -5.37 -10.80 22.64
CA VAL A 41 -4.25 -9.85 22.70
C VAL A 41 -3.77 -9.52 21.29
N LEU A 42 -3.69 -8.22 20.99
CA LEU A 42 -3.08 -7.73 19.76
C LEU A 42 -1.55 -7.85 19.85
N LYS A 43 -0.95 -8.48 18.84
CA LYS A 43 0.50 -8.59 18.70
C LYS A 43 0.94 -7.98 17.38
N GLU A 44 1.85 -7.03 17.42
CA GLU A 44 2.53 -6.50 16.23
C GLU A 44 3.23 -7.64 15.47
N VAL A 45 2.99 -7.73 14.17
CA VAL A 45 3.58 -8.80 13.34
C VAL A 45 4.25 -8.27 12.08
N VAL A 46 3.72 -7.19 11.50
CA VAL A 46 4.17 -6.64 10.22
C VAL A 46 4.25 -5.12 10.32
N LYS A 47 5.28 -4.53 9.73
CA LYS A 47 5.39 -3.10 9.49
C LYS A 47 5.61 -2.86 8.00
N ILE A 48 4.80 -1.99 7.41
CA ILE A 48 4.96 -1.53 6.05
C ILE A 48 5.52 -0.12 6.09
N GLU A 49 6.63 0.08 5.38
CA GLU A 49 7.28 1.38 5.24
C GLU A 49 7.39 1.74 3.77
N ARG A 50 7.47 3.05 3.50
CA ARG A 50 7.79 3.56 2.18
C ARG A 50 9.29 3.84 2.10
N ASP A 51 9.91 3.31 1.05
CA ASP A 51 11.31 3.52 0.73
C ASP A 51 11.39 4.09 -0.70
N GLY A 52 11.45 5.41 -0.80
CA GLY A 52 11.29 6.14 -2.06
C GLY A 52 9.95 5.84 -2.74
N ASP A 53 10.02 5.19 -3.90
CA ASP A 53 8.84 4.79 -4.69
C ASP A 53 8.40 3.34 -4.43
N ARG A 54 9.05 2.66 -3.49
CA ARG A 54 8.78 1.26 -3.15
C ARG A 54 8.17 1.13 -1.76
N TYR A 55 7.56 -0.02 -1.51
CA TYR A 55 7.13 -0.42 -0.19
C TYR A 55 8.03 -1.56 0.29
N VAL A 56 8.46 -1.46 1.54
CA VAL A 56 9.24 -2.50 2.22
C VAL A 56 8.46 -3.02 3.41
N MET A 57 8.54 -4.33 3.63
CA MET A 57 7.95 -5.01 4.76
C MET A 57 9.04 -5.42 5.74
N ARG A 58 8.78 -5.19 7.03
CA ARG A 58 9.49 -5.78 8.16
C ARG A 58 8.53 -6.65 8.95
N ASP A 59 9.03 -7.71 9.54
CA ASP A 59 8.26 -8.64 10.37
C ASP A 59 8.87 -8.79 11.77
N LYS A 60 8.02 -9.14 12.74
CA LYS A 60 8.37 -9.48 14.13
C LYS A 60 7.96 -10.91 14.47
N VAL A 61 7.91 -11.79 13.46
CA VAL A 61 7.34 -13.14 13.64
C VAL A 61 8.29 -14.05 14.43
N ARG A 62 9.60 -13.88 14.25
CA ARG A 62 10.63 -14.74 14.86
C ARG A 62 11.38 -14.10 16.02
N THR A 63 11.45 -12.78 16.06
CA THR A 63 12.18 -11.98 17.05
C THR A 63 11.31 -10.82 17.53
N PRO A 64 11.53 -10.32 18.76
CA PRO A 64 10.81 -9.13 19.26
C PRO A 64 11.19 -7.85 18.50
N GLU A 65 12.29 -7.90 17.74
CA GLU A 65 12.82 -6.81 16.93
C GLU A 65 12.30 -6.90 15.49
N TRP A 66 12.10 -5.74 14.86
CA TRP A 66 11.75 -5.66 13.44
C TRP A 66 12.88 -6.21 12.58
N SER A 67 12.53 -7.06 11.60
CA SER A 67 13.50 -7.53 10.62
C SER A 67 14.06 -6.38 9.75
N GLU A 68 15.20 -6.63 9.12
CA GLU A 68 15.76 -5.76 8.09
C GLU A 68 14.78 -5.60 6.91
N PRO A 69 14.72 -4.42 6.24
CA PRO A 69 13.74 -4.12 5.21
C PRO A 69 14.11 -4.78 3.87
N LYS A 70 14.15 -6.12 3.85
CA LYS A 70 14.60 -6.90 2.68
C LYS A 70 13.46 -7.26 1.75
N MET A 71 12.22 -7.31 2.25
CA MET A 71 11.07 -7.72 1.46
C MET A 71 10.46 -6.52 0.76
N GLN A 72 10.66 -6.45 -0.55
CA GLN A 72 10.01 -5.46 -1.40
C GLN A 72 8.59 -5.92 -1.74
N MET A 73 7.65 -4.99 -1.60
CA MET A 73 6.23 -5.20 -1.82
C MET A 73 5.81 -4.39 -3.06
N GLN A 74 4.99 -5.00 -3.90
CA GLN A 74 4.48 -4.38 -5.12
C GLN A 74 2.96 -4.24 -5.05
N PRO A 75 2.37 -3.17 -5.63
CA PRO A 75 0.94 -3.04 -5.79
C PRO A 75 0.31 -4.29 -6.42
N VAL A 76 -0.84 -4.70 -5.89
CA VAL A 76 -1.57 -5.87 -6.37
C VAL A 76 -2.54 -5.45 -7.47
N SER A 77 -2.40 -6.06 -8.65
CA SER A 77 -3.34 -5.88 -9.76
C SER A 77 -4.67 -6.60 -9.51
N ARG A 78 -5.71 -6.23 -10.25
CA ARG A 78 -7.03 -6.90 -10.21
C ARG A 78 -6.93 -8.39 -10.51
N GLU A 79 -6.06 -8.76 -11.46
CA GLU A 79 -5.87 -10.15 -11.88
C GLU A 79 -5.18 -10.97 -10.78
N ARG A 80 -4.17 -10.39 -10.11
CA ARG A 80 -3.49 -11.05 -8.98
C ARG A 80 -4.42 -11.15 -7.78
N TRP A 81 -5.24 -10.13 -7.49
CA TRP A 81 -6.29 -10.18 -6.48
C TRP A 81 -7.25 -11.34 -6.72
N SER A 82 -7.80 -11.45 -7.92
CA SER A 82 -8.75 -12.51 -8.28
C SER A 82 -8.12 -13.90 -8.14
N ARG A 83 -6.84 -14.06 -8.52
CA ARG A 83 -6.12 -15.32 -8.32
C ARG A 83 -5.91 -15.69 -6.85
N ILE A 84 -5.60 -14.71 -6.01
CA ILE A 84 -5.33 -14.91 -4.57
C ILE A 84 -6.63 -15.22 -3.81
N THR A 85 -7.68 -14.48 -4.09
CA THR A 85 -8.91 -14.47 -3.28
C THR A 85 -10.05 -15.26 -3.90
N THR A 86 -9.89 -15.71 -5.14
CA THR A 86 -10.96 -16.23 -6.01
C THR A 86 -12.13 -15.27 -6.18
N ASP A 87 -11.90 -13.98 -5.91
CA ASP A 87 -12.91 -12.97 -6.06
C ASP A 87 -13.07 -12.54 -7.52
N THR A 88 -14.22 -12.88 -8.08
CA THR A 88 -14.65 -12.50 -9.43
C THR A 88 -15.57 -11.28 -9.41
N GLU A 89 -15.86 -10.73 -8.23
CA GLU A 89 -16.68 -9.53 -8.07
C GLU A 89 -15.81 -8.26 -8.17
N ASN A 90 -16.46 -7.10 -8.28
CA ASN A 90 -15.80 -5.80 -8.30
C ASN A 90 -15.56 -5.24 -6.89
N THR A 91 -15.06 -6.08 -5.97
CA THR A 91 -14.68 -5.63 -4.62
C THR A 91 -13.67 -4.48 -4.74
N SER A 92 -13.96 -3.36 -4.09
CA SER A 92 -12.97 -2.29 -3.93
C SER A 92 -11.84 -2.79 -3.02
N PHE A 93 -10.60 -2.77 -3.49
CA PHE A 93 -9.46 -3.20 -2.68
C PHE A 93 -8.25 -2.32 -2.95
N VAL A 94 -7.37 -2.26 -1.95
CA VAL A 94 -5.98 -1.79 -2.08
C VAL A 94 -5.09 -2.89 -1.56
N GLY A 95 -4.01 -3.23 -2.26
CA GLY A 95 -3.14 -4.31 -1.83
C GLY A 95 -1.70 -4.09 -2.25
N ILE A 96 -0.77 -4.49 -1.40
CA ILE A 96 0.63 -4.70 -1.77
C ILE A 96 1.02 -6.13 -1.41
N SER A 97 1.83 -6.77 -2.25
CA SER A 97 2.29 -8.13 -2.00
C SER A 97 3.70 -8.37 -2.49
N SER A 98 4.34 -9.34 -1.86
CA SER A 98 5.45 -10.11 -2.40
C SER A 98 4.97 -11.51 -2.76
N ASP A 99 5.89 -12.41 -3.07
CA ASP A 99 5.57 -13.83 -3.26
C ASP A 99 5.36 -14.58 -1.93
N GLN A 100 5.75 -13.99 -0.80
CA GLN A 100 5.65 -14.60 0.52
C GLN A 100 4.47 -14.08 1.34
N LEU A 101 4.09 -12.82 1.14
CA LEU A 101 3.06 -12.16 1.94
C LEU A 101 2.31 -11.12 1.11
N GLY A 102 1.01 -11.02 1.32
CA GLY A 102 0.20 -9.89 0.90
C GLY A 102 -0.40 -9.15 2.09
N ILE A 103 -0.60 -7.85 1.95
CA ILE A 103 -1.44 -7.06 2.85
C ILE A 103 -2.47 -6.30 2.04
N PHE A 104 -3.71 -6.36 2.52
CA PHE A 104 -4.86 -5.87 1.78
C PHE A 104 -5.75 -5.02 2.68
N LYS A 105 -6.36 -4.01 2.05
CA LYS A 105 -7.50 -3.28 2.57
C LYS A 105 -8.71 -3.54 1.66
N VAL A 106 -9.83 -3.86 2.27
CA VAL A 106 -11.16 -4.10 1.67
C VAL A 106 -12.23 -3.42 2.54
N PRO A 107 -13.50 -3.35 2.10
CA PRO A 107 -14.58 -2.91 2.97
C PRO A 107 -14.64 -3.72 4.27
N PRO A 108 -14.80 -3.07 5.44
CA PRO A 108 -15.11 -3.76 6.69
C PRO A 108 -16.31 -4.71 6.54
N GLY A 109 -16.19 -5.91 7.09
CA GLY A 109 -17.19 -6.97 6.96
C GLY A 109 -17.09 -7.82 5.71
N TRP A 110 -16.13 -7.54 4.81
CA TRP A 110 -15.89 -8.36 3.61
C TRP A 110 -15.64 -9.83 3.97
N GLN A 111 -16.21 -10.72 3.15
CA GLN A 111 -16.18 -12.17 3.37
C GLN A 111 -15.94 -12.91 2.05
N LYS A 112 -15.05 -13.90 2.07
CA LYS A 112 -14.78 -14.80 0.95
C LYS A 112 -14.17 -16.11 1.43
N ASN A 113 -14.57 -17.25 0.83
CA ASN A 113 -14.00 -18.57 1.10
C ASN A 113 -13.90 -18.93 2.61
N GLY A 114 -14.91 -18.57 3.39
CA GLY A 114 -14.94 -18.81 4.84
C GLY A 114 -14.12 -17.84 5.69
N PHE A 115 -13.31 -16.96 5.07
CA PHE A 115 -12.65 -15.85 5.76
C PHE A 115 -13.56 -14.62 5.80
N LYS A 116 -13.55 -13.92 6.93
CA LYS A 116 -14.21 -12.61 7.13
C LYS A 116 -13.24 -11.68 7.83
N THR A 117 -13.21 -10.41 7.43
CA THR A 117 -12.49 -9.35 8.14
C THR A 117 -13.48 -8.33 8.69
N GLN A 118 -13.39 -8.01 9.98
CA GLN A 118 -14.17 -6.95 10.60
C GLN A 118 -13.50 -5.59 10.39
N THR A 119 -12.17 -5.54 10.46
CA THR A 119 -11.38 -4.30 10.30
C THR A 119 -11.32 -3.82 8.85
N GLY A 120 -11.52 -4.72 7.88
CA GLY A 120 -11.22 -4.48 6.47
C GLY A 120 -9.75 -4.66 6.13
N TYR A 121 -8.88 -5.00 7.08
CA TYR A 121 -7.47 -5.30 6.83
C TYR A 121 -7.18 -6.77 7.05
N PHE A 122 -6.38 -7.36 6.17
CA PHE A 122 -5.90 -8.72 6.35
C PHE A 122 -4.52 -8.95 5.73
N LEU A 123 -3.78 -9.85 6.34
CA LEU A 123 -2.54 -10.42 5.81
C LEU A 123 -2.88 -11.71 5.07
N PHE A 124 -2.25 -11.95 3.93
CA PHE A 124 -2.39 -13.17 3.16
C PHE A 124 -1.06 -13.93 3.17
N TYR A 125 -1.04 -15.08 3.83
CA TYR A 125 0.07 -16.01 3.86
C TYR A 125 -0.22 -17.23 2.97
N SER A 126 0.77 -18.09 2.77
CA SER A 126 0.57 -19.38 2.09
C SER A 126 -0.43 -20.28 2.81
N GLN A 127 -0.58 -20.16 4.14
CA GLN A 127 -1.60 -20.90 4.89
C GLN A 127 -3.01 -20.26 4.83
N GLY A 128 -3.14 -19.08 4.21
CA GLY A 128 -4.41 -18.38 4.06
C GLY A 128 -4.43 -16.99 4.70
N PRO A 129 -5.61 -16.32 4.64
CA PRO A 129 -5.80 -14.98 5.15
C PRO A 129 -5.91 -14.95 6.68
N VAL A 130 -5.40 -13.88 7.29
CA VAL A 130 -5.47 -13.60 8.72
C VAL A 130 -5.92 -12.15 8.91
N GLU A 131 -6.94 -11.93 9.73
CA GLU A 131 -7.38 -10.58 10.07
C GLU A 131 -6.26 -9.77 10.73
N ALA A 132 -6.11 -8.52 10.29
CA ALA A 132 -5.11 -7.61 10.78
C ALA A 132 -5.77 -6.34 11.32
N HIS A 133 -5.12 -5.74 12.31
CA HIS A 133 -5.46 -4.45 12.88
C HIS A 133 -4.34 -3.50 12.52
N LYS A 134 -4.67 -2.44 11.78
CA LYS A 134 -3.73 -1.35 11.60
C LYS A 134 -3.68 -0.55 12.91
N LEU A 135 -2.48 -0.33 13.45
CA LEU A 135 -2.23 0.43 14.67
C LEU A 135 -2.04 1.92 14.38
#